data_AF-A0A2S9GM62-F1
#
_entry.id   AF-A0A2S9GM62-F1
#
_cell.length_a   1.000
_cell.length_b   1.000
_cell.length_c   1.000
_cell.angle_alpha   90.00
_cell.angle_beta   90.00
_cell.angle_gamma   90.00
#
_symmetry.space_group_name_H-M   'P 1'
#
loop_
_entity.id
_entity.type
_entity.pdbx_description
1 polymer ?
#
loop_
_entity_poly.entity_id
_entity_poly.type
_entity_poly.pdbx_seq_one_letter_code
_entity_poly.pdbx_strand_id
1 'polypeptide(L)'
;KRHPEIFDIDIAAPMIIAGLPRTGTTHLHSLLAADPALRSLPYWEAQEPLPPPGEEGTIEPRRQRTGDALNISNTLMPYFQ
;
A
#
# COMPACT_ATOMS: atom_id res chain seq x y z
N LYS A 1 -1.25 -8.69 20.41
CA LYS A 1 -2.53 -8.15 20.94
C LYS A 1 -2.36 -6.73 21.48
N ARG A 2 -1.74 -5.80 20.73
CA ARG A 2 -1.50 -4.41 21.19
C ARG A 2 -2.71 -3.50 20.93
N HIS A 3 -3.49 -3.83 19.89
CA HIS A 3 -4.67 -3.08 19.44
C HIS A 3 -5.86 -4.04 19.25
N PRO A 4 -6.55 -4.47 20.33
CA PRO A 4 -7.73 -5.32 20.21
C PRO A 4 -8.92 -4.64 19.50
N GLU A 5 -9.00 -3.31 19.55
CA GLU A 5 -10.06 -2.50 18.93
C GLU A 5 -10.16 -2.65 17.41
N ILE A 6 -9.10 -3.13 16.75
CA ILE A 6 -9.08 -3.34 15.29
C ILE A 6 -10.12 -4.40 14.87
N PHE A 7 -10.43 -5.36 15.73
CA PHE A 7 -11.44 -6.38 15.44
C PHE A 7 -12.87 -5.84 15.37
N ASP A 8 -13.10 -4.65 15.92
CA ASP A 8 -14.40 -3.99 15.93
C ASP A 8 -14.59 -3.06 14.72
N ILE A 9 -13.58 -2.92 13.85
CA ILE A 9 -13.64 -2.07 12.65
C ILE A 9 -14.42 -2.81 11.55
N ASP A 10 -15.57 -2.27 11.16
CA ASP A 10 -16.34 -2.76 10.02
C ASP A 10 -15.76 -2.26 8.69
N ILE A 11 -15.63 -3.15 7.71
CA ILE A 11 -15.18 -2.85 6.35
C ILE A 11 -16.40 -2.92 5.44
N ALA A 12 -17.12 -1.80 5.34
CA ALA A 12 -18.32 -1.71 4.51
C ALA A 12 -17.98 -1.69 3.01
N ALA A 13 -18.63 -2.57 2.25
CA ALA A 13 -18.59 -2.63 0.79
C ALA A 13 -17.17 -2.61 0.16
N PRO A 14 -16.27 -3.54 0.50
CA PRO A 14 -14.94 -3.61 -0.10
C PRO A 14 -15.03 -3.96 -1.60
N MET A 15 -14.30 -3.22 -2.42
CA MET A 15 -14.16 -3.52 -3.85
C MET A 15 -12.91 -4.37 -4.08
N ILE A 16 -13.07 -5.55 -4.67
CA ILE A 16 -11.98 -6.48 -4.98
C ILE A 16 -11.80 -6.55 -6.49
N ILE A 17 -10.60 -6.23 -6.97
CA ILE A 17 -10.24 -6.37 -8.38
C ILE A 17 -9.54 -7.73 -8.55
N ALA A 18 -10.16 -8.61 -9.33
CA ALA A 18 -9.60 -9.91 -9.70
C ALA A 18 -9.60 -10.07 -11.22
N GLY A 19 -8.56 -10.72 -11.75
CA GLY A 19 -8.39 -10.95 -13.17
C GLY A 19 -7.03 -11.56 -13.49
N LEU A 20 -6.87 -12.04 -14.72
CA LEU A 20 -5.57 -12.57 -15.16
C LEU A 20 -4.54 -11.42 -15.24
N PRO A 21 -3.24 -11.72 -15.05
CA PRO A 21 -2.19 -10.77 -15.37
C PRO A 21 -2.38 -10.24 -16.81
N ARG A 22 -2.11 -8.94 -17.01
CA ARG A 22 -2.20 -8.26 -18.32
C ARG A 22 -3.61 -8.07 -18.89
N THR A 23 -4.67 -8.13 -18.07
CA THR A 23 -6.05 -7.83 -18.47
C THR A 23 -6.53 -6.42 -18.12
N GLY A 24 -5.60 -5.50 -17.82
CA GLY A 24 -5.92 -4.11 -17.47
C GLY A 24 -6.32 -3.90 -16.01
N THR A 25 -6.19 -4.90 -15.13
CA THR A 25 -6.47 -4.79 -13.69
C THR A 25 -5.68 -3.67 -13.02
N THR A 26 -4.42 -3.44 -13.41
CA THR A 26 -3.62 -2.31 -12.92
C THR A 26 -4.21 -0.97 -13.31
N HIS A 27 -4.69 -0.82 -14.54
CA HIS A 27 -5.29 0.43 -15.00
C HIS A 27 -6.61 0.70 -14.28
N LEU A 28 -7.46 -0.31 -14.14
CA LEU A 28 -8.71 -0.22 -13.37
C LEU A 28 -8.43 0.14 -11.91
N HIS A 29 -7.44 -0.49 -11.28
CA HIS A 29 -7.02 -0.16 -9.92
C HIS A 29 -6.61 1.31 -9.79
N SER A 30 -5.77 1.81 -10.71
CA SER A 30 -5.34 3.21 -10.70
C SER A 30 -6.50 4.20 -10.90
N LEU A 31 -7.49 3.86 -11.73
CA LEU A 31 -8.68 4.69 -11.92
C LEU A 31 -9.52 4.78 -10.63
N LEU A 32 -9.77 3.64 -9.98
CA LEU A 32 -10.52 3.62 -8.72
C LEU A 32 -9.76 4.30 -7.58
N ALA A 33 -8.43 4.15 -7.53
CA ALA A 33 -7.57 4.77 -6.52
C ALA A 33 -7.51 6.32 -6.63
N ALA A 34 -7.93 6.90 -7.76
CA ALA A 34 -7.97 8.35 -7.94
C ALA A 34 -9.19 9.00 -7.24
N ASP A 35 -10.21 8.22 -6.89
CA ASP A 35 -11.37 8.71 -6.17
C ASP A 35 -11.05 8.88 -4.67
N PRO A 36 -11.11 10.10 -4.09
CA PRO A 36 -10.83 10.32 -2.67
C PRO A 36 -11.83 9.65 -1.72
N ALA A 37 -13.01 9.22 -2.22
CA ALA A 37 -13.96 8.44 -1.44
C ALA A 37 -13.53 6.97 -1.28
N LEU A 38 -12.59 6.49 -2.09
CA LEU A 38 -12.06 5.14 -2.06
C LEU A 38 -10.65 5.11 -1.45
N ARG A 39 -10.36 4.06 -0.67
CA ARG A 39 -9.03 3.80 -0.15
C ARG A 39 -8.41 2.62 -0.90
N SER A 40 -7.39 2.87 -1.70
CA SER A 40 -6.48 1.83 -2.21
C SER A 40 -5.34 1.57 -1.22
N LEU A 41 -4.79 0.35 -1.19
CA LEU A 41 -3.62 0.02 -0.39
C LEU A 41 -2.35 0.67 -1.00
N PRO A 42 -1.73 1.65 -0.33
CA PRO A 42 -0.48 2.23 -0.80
C PRO A 42 0.65 1.21 -0.74
N TYR A 43 1.60 1.29 -1.67
CA TYR A 43 2.72 0.34 -1.73
C TYR A 43 3.53 0.28 -0.42
N TRP A 44 3.76 1.42 0.23
CA TRP A 44 4.49 1.47 1.50
C TRP A 44 3.74 0.79 2.67
N GLU A 45 2.40 0.80 2.69
CA GLU A 45 1.62 0.06 3.70
C GLU A 45 1.74 -1.45 3.49
N ALA A 46 1.84 -1.89 2.22
CA ALA A 46 2.05 -3.30 1.89
C ALA A 46 3.44 -3.79 2.30
N GLN A 47 4.47 -2.95 2.17
CA GLN A 47 5.85 -3.28 2.54
C GLN A 47 6.09 -3.18 4.06
N GLU A 48 5.58 -2.13 4.71
CA GLU A 48 5.74 -1.87 6.14
C GLU A 48 4.36 -1.65 6.83
N PRO A 49 3.59 -2.73 7.05
CA PRO A 49 2.22 -2.63 7.57
C PRO A 49 2.15 -2.13 9.02
N LEU A 50 3.15 -2.48 9.83
CA LEU A 50 3.20 -2.13 11.25
C LEU A 50 4.30 -1.08 11.48
N PRO A 51 4.00 0.01 12.21
CA PRO A 51 5.05 0.94 12.62
C PRO A 51 5.99 0.27 13.65
N PRO A 52 7.30 0.52 13.56
CA PRO A 52 8.24 0.21 14.63
C PRO A 52 7.88 0.93 15.95
N PRO A 53 8.34 0.43 17.11
CA PRO A 53 8.19 1.15 18.38
C PRO A 53 8.81 2.56 18.31
N GLY A 54 8.06 3.58 18.74
CA GLY A 54 8.50 4.98 18.71
C GLY A 54 8.16 5.72 17.42
N GLU A 55 7.66 5.04 16.40
CA GLU A 55 7.15 5.65 15.16
C GLU A 55 5.61 5.67 15.10
N GLU A 56 4.93 5.27 16.19
CA GLU A 56 3.46 5.24 16.25
C GLU A 56 2.87 6.64 15.97
N GLY A 57 1.84 6.69 15.11
CA GLY A 57 1.19 7.96 14.71
C GLY A 57 1.93 8.75 13.63
N THR A 58 3.10 8.29 13.18
CA THR A 58 3.82 8.88 12.04
C THR A 58 3.84 7.95 10.83
N ILE A 59 3.79 8.52 9.64
CA ILE A 59 3.79 7.77 8.37
C ILE A 59 5.13 7.95 7.63
N GLU A 60 5.73 9.14 7.75
CA GLU A 60 6.86 9.56 6.94
C GLU A 60 8.08 8.64 7.00
N PRO A 61 8.53 8.12 8.17
CA PRO A 61 9.68 7.24 8.23
C PRO A 61 9.53 5.98 7.36
N ARG A 62 8.34 5.38 7.34
CA ARG A 62 8.02 4.19 6.52
C ARG A 62 7.97 4.50 5.03
N ARG A 63 7.41 5.65 4.67
CA ARG A 63 7.38 6.12 3.27
C ARG A 63 8.79 6.37 2.75
N GLN A 64 9.64 7.00 3.56
CA GLN A 64 11.03 7.29 3.20
C GLN A 64 11.80 5.99 2.97
N ARG A 65 11.76 5.05 3.93
CA ARG A 65 12.44 3.75 3.79
C ARG A 65 11.97 2.96 2.56
N THR A 66 10.67 2.93 2.31
CA THR A 66 10.11 2.29 1.11
C THR A 66 10.60 2.97 -0.17
N GLY A 67 10.62 4.31 -0.19
CA GLY A 67 11.13 5.09 -1.30
C GLY A 67 12.62 4.82 -1.57
N ASP A 68 13.44 4.79 -0.53
CA ASP A 68 14.87 4.50 -0.62
C ASP A 68 15.12 3.08 -1.17
N ALA A 69 14.38 2.08 -0.67
CA ALA A 69 14.46 0.71 -1.17
C ALA A 69 14.05 0.61 -2.65
N LEU A 70 12.99 1.31 -3.05
CA LEU A 70 12.55 1.37 -4.43
C LEU A 70 13.60 2.04 -5.33
N ASN A 71 14.21 3.12 -4.88
CA ASN A 71 15.28 3.81 -5.60
C ASN A 71 16.52 2.91 -5.80
N ILE A 72 16.90 2.15 -4.77
CA ILE A 72 17.99 1.16 -4.89
C ILE A 72 17.64 0.10 -5.93
N SER A 73 16.41 -0.44 -5.88
CA SER A 73 15.94 -1.43 -6.86
C SER A 73 16.00 -0.90 -8.30
N ASN A 74 15.48 0.31 -8.53
CA ASN A 74 15.51 0.97 -9.84
C ASN A 74 16.95 1.24 -10.32
N THR A 75 17.88 1.52 -9.40
CA THR A 75 19.28 1.77 -9.73
C THR A 75 20.02 0.49 -10.11
N LEU A 76 19.80 -0.60 -9.36
CA LEU A 76 20.49 -1.88 -9.58
C LEU A 76 19.90 -2.69 -10.73
N MET A 77 18.59 -2.53 -10.99
CA MET A 77 17.84 -3.27 -12.00
C MET A 77 17.07 -2.32 -12.93
N PRO A 78 17.76 -1.46 -13.70
CA PRO A 78 17.13 -0.37 -14.45
C PRO A 78 16.18 -0.81 -15.56
N TYR A 79 16.25 -2.07 -16.00
CA TYR A 79 15.40 -2.62 -17.06
C TYR A 79 14.21 -3.45 -16.53
N PHE A 80 14.05 -3.54 -15.21
CA PHE A 80 13.02 -4.33 -14.53
C PHE A 80 11.86 -3.44 -14.08
N GLN A 81 11.26 -2.71 -15.04
CA GLN A 81 10.07 -1.89 -14.84
C GLN A 81 8.87 -2.41 -15.63
#